data_AF-A0A951VEZ3-F1
#
_entry.id   AF-A0A951VEZ3-F1
#
_cell.length_a   1.000
_cell.length_b   1.000
_cell.length_c   1.000
_cell.angle_alpha   90.00
_cell.angle_beta   90.00
_cell.angle_gamma   90.00
#
_symmetry.space_group_name_H-M   'P 1'
#
loop_
_entity.id
_entity.type
_entity.pdbx_description
1 polymer ?
#
loop_
_entity_poly.entity_id
_entity_poly.type
_entity_poly.pdbx_seq_one_letter_code
_entity_poly.pdbx_strand_id
1 'polypeptide(L)'
;TAAATRLSIYVRSKRDTTYDTLSVNLTFNEYAGHANYVKRDRGSSEITQQLSIPGVGDSLLFVQTTPGSYVNLEIPGLSTLSNRVIHRAELIVEQVYDPLVTKFRTPKQLLLETPLPSDTNRYVAIPCDFSSNELTSGFSYFGGVSKKVTSGGNQVSRYTFNLSRYVQGIVTKGYSNRNIRLSAPYYFRNESIYVDPCGNSIGVFFYPMNVLGDGGVKLEGSTHSPNRIRLHIVYSKLK
;
A
#
# COMPACT_ATOMS: atom_id res chain seq x y z
N THR A 1 17.92 21.32 -4.83
CA THR A 1 17.87 22.74 -4.39
C THR A 1 16.70 22.89 -3.44
N ALA A 2 16.95 22.85 -2.13
CA ALA A 2 15.90 23.01 -1.12
C ALA A 2 15.42 24.47 -1.14
N ALA A 3 14.11 24.68 -1.13
CA ALA A 3 13.50 26.00 -1.13
C ALA A 3 14.00 26.82 0.08
N ALA A 4 14.30 28.11 -0.12
CA ALA A 4 14.78 29.05 0.90
C ALA A 4 13.71 29.44 1.95
N THR A 5 12.74 28.56 2.19
CA THR A 5 11.66 28.80 3.14
C THR A 5 12.19 28.61 4.56
N ARG A 6 12.11 29.65 5.37
CA ARG A 6 12.49 29.64 6.78
C ARG A 6 11.57 30.52 7.60
N LEU A 7 11.39 30.18 8.86
CA LEU A 7 10.87 31.09 9.88
C LEU A 7 12.06 31.80 10.53
N SER A 8 12.12 33.12 10.41
CA SER A 8 13.15 33.93 11.05
C SER A 8 12.56 34.66 12.24
N ILE A 9 13.09 34.38 13.44
CA ILE A 9 12.71 35.03 14.69
C ILE A 9 13.76 36.10 14.98
N TYR A 10 13.37 37.36 14.95
CA TYR A 10 14.23 38.48 15.31
C TYR A 10 13.97 38.84 16.76
N VAL A 11 14.99 38.69 17.60
CA VAL A 11 14.90 39.03 19.01
C VAL A 11 15.56 40.38 19.19
N ARG A 12 14.79 41.33 19.74
CA ARG A 12 15.32 42.60 20.20
C ARG A 12 15.34 42.58 21.72
N SER A 13 16.52 42.55 22.31
CA SER A 13 16.69 42.73 23.75
C SER A 13 17.49 43.98 24.03
N LYS A 14 17.31 44.58 25.21
CA LYS A 14 18.05 45.77 25.64
C LYS A 14 18.66 45.49 27.00
N ARG A 15 19.97 45.69 27.11
CA ARG A 15 20.68 45.76 28.39
C ARG A 15 21.40 47.11 28.43
N ASP A 16 21.03 47.94 29.39
CA ASP A 16 21.48 49.33 29.53
C ASP A 16 21.30 50.13 28.22
N THR A 17 22.37 50.61 27.59
CA THR A 17 22.33 51.35 26.31
C THR A 17 22.52 50.47 25.08
N THR A 18 22.83 49.19 25.27
CA THR A 18 23.13 48.26 24.17
C THR A 18 21.87 47.52 23.74
N TYR A 19 21.57 47.61 22.45
CA TYR A 19 20.51 46.84 21.81
C TYR A 19 21.13 45.59 21.19
N ASP A 20 20.59 44.43 21.56
CA ASP A 20 20.90 43.18 20.90
C ASP A 20 19.88 42.92 19.78
N THR A 21 20.36 42.51 18.62
CA THR A 21 19.56 42.21 17.42
C THR A 21 19.94 40.83 16.89
N LEU A 22 19.76 39.80 17.73
CA LEU A 22 19.92 38.42 17.31
C LEU A 22 18.78 38.01 16.38
N SER A 23 19.10 37.12 15.44
CA SER A 23 18.10 36.40 14.66
C SER A 23 18.32 34.89 14.78
N VAL A 24 17.24 34.15 14.94
CA VAL A 24 17.22 32.69 14.90
C VAL A 24 16.48 32.28 13.63
N ASN A 25 17.11 31.45 12.81
CA ASN A 25 16.54 30.95 11.57
C ASN A 25 16.15 29.48 11.72
N LEU A 26 14.85 29.20 11.68
CA LEU A 26 14.30 27.85 11.64
C LEU A 26 14.04 27.50 10.16
N THR A 27 14.94 26.71 9.57
CA THR A 27 14.86 26.36 8.15
C THR A 27 13.96 25.15 7.96
N PHE A 28 13.06 25.18 6.98
CA PHE A 28 12.28 24.01 6.59
C PHE A 28 13.17 23.06 5.77
N ASN A 29 13.65 21.99 6.42
CA ASN A 29 14.42 20.93 5.79
C ASN A 29 13.84 19.56 6.15
N GLU A 30 14.49 18.48 5.72
CA GLU A 30 14.05 17.09 5.97
C GLU A 30 14.05 16.67 7.44
N TYR A 31 14.69 17.44 8.33
CA TYR A 31 14.74 17.20 9.77
C TYR A 31 13.77 18.09 10.56
N ALA A 32 13.02 18.96 9.90
CA ALA A 32 12.00 19.76 10.55
C ALA A 32 10.79 18.90 10.90
N GLY A 33 10.25 19.05 12.12
CA GLY A 33 8.96 18.46 12.47
C GLY A 33 7.85 19.05 11.59
N HIS A 34 7.12 18.20 10.87
CA HIS A 34 6.00 18.62 10.03
C HIS A 34 4.68 18.17 10.64
N ALA A 35 3.73 19.08 10.79
CA ALA A 35 2.33 18.76 11.10
C ALA A 35 1.48 19.10 9.87
N ASN A 36 1.06 18.07 9.13
CA ASN A 36 0.28 18.24 7.92
C ASN A 36 -1.18 17.88 8.18
N TYR A 37 -2.10 18.77 7.78
CA TYR A 37 -3.52 18.44 7.66
C TYR A 37 -3.83 18.20 6.17
N VAL A 38 -4.17 16.97 5.84
CA VAL A 38 -4.54 16.58 4.46
C VAL A 38 -5.99 16.13 4.47
N LYS A 39 -6.85 16.81 3.72
CA LYS A 39 -8.26 16.45 3.55
C LYS A 39 -8.51 16.03 2.10
N ARG A 40 -9.14 14.87 1.90
CA ARG A 40 -9.63 14.41 0.60
C ARG A 40 -11.09 14.82 0.46
N ASP A 41 -11.38 15.78 -0.40
CA ASP A 41 -12.76 16.05 -0.82
C ASP A 41 -13.16 15.08 -1.93
N ARG A 42 -14.31 14.43 -1.78
CA ARG A 42 -14.84 13.42 -2.72
C ARG A 42 -16.23 13.79 -3.24
N GLY A 43 -16.80 14.95 -2.87
CA GLY A 43 -18.23 15.24 -3.02
C GLY A 43 -18.82 14.97 -4.42
N SER A 44 -18.07 15.26 -5.49
CA SER A 44 -18.47 15.02 -6.89
C SER A 44 -17.61 13.98 -7.61
N SER A 45 -16.72 13.29 -6.89
CA SER A 45 -15.78 12.33 -7.47
C SER A 45 -16.43 10.97 -7.67
N GLU A 46 -16.03 10.27 -8.75
CA GLU A 46 -16.52 8.93 -9.10
C GLU A 46 -16.47 7.96 -7.90
N ILE A 47 -15.34 7.96 -7.16
CA ILE A 47 -15.07 7.12 -5.97
C ILE A 47 -16.21 7.11 -4.95
N THR A 48 -17.01 8.16 -4.83
CA THR A 48 -18.09 8.27 -3.84
C THR A 48 -19.14 7.17 -4.01
N GLN A 49 -19.30 6.63 -5.22
CA GLN A 49 -20.21 5.51 -5.49
C GLN A 49 -19.64 4.15 -5.04
N GLN A 50 -18.35 4.07 -4.73
CA GLN A 50 -17.60 2.85 -4.38
C GLN A 50 -16.97 2.92 -2.98
N LEU A 51 -17.57 3.71 -2.08
CA LEU A 51 -17.14 3.80 -0.66
C LEU A 51 -17.91 2.83 0.26
N SER A 52 -18.88 2.09 -0.27
CA SER A 52 -19.57 1.00 0.45
C SER A 52 -18.93 -0.36 0.13
N ILE A 53 -19.27 -1.39 0.90
CA ILE A 53 -18.83 -2.77 0.63
C ILE A 53 -20.03 -3.55 0.06
N PRO A 54 -20.15 -3.71 -1.28
CA PRO A 54 -21.23 -4.49 -1.87
C PRO A 54 -21.00 -5.99 -1.73
N GLY A 55 -22.08 -6.79 -1.65
CA GLY A 55 -21.99 -8.25 -1.53
C GLY A 55 -21.47 -8.98 -2.78
N VAL A 56 -21.50 -8.35 -3.95
CA VAL A 56 -21.05 -8.93 -5.24
C VAL A 56 -19.69 -8.39 -5.71
N GLY A 57 -19.06 -7.51 -4.92
CA GLY A 57 -17.87 -6.75 -5.30
C GLY A 57 -18.14 -5.61 -6.28
N ASP A 58 -17.25 -4.62 -6.30
CA ASP A 58 -17.36 -3.46 -7.20
C ASP A 58 -16.74 -3.73 -8.58
N SER A 59 -17.27 -3.05 -9.60
CA SER A 59 -16.70 -3.03 -10.95
C SER A 59 -15.42 -2.21 -11.03
N LEU A 60 -15.36 -1.11 -10.28
CA LEU A 60 -14.25 -0.17 -10.21
C LEU A 60 -13.81 0.00 -8.76
N LEU A 61 -12.51 0.11 -8.57
CA LEU A 61 -11.90 0.17 -7.26
C LEU A 61 -10.93 1.36 -7.21
N PHE A 62 -10.83 2.00 -6.05
CA PHE A 62 -10.00 3.18 -5.87
C PHE A 62 -9.12 3.04 -4.63
N VAL A 63 -7.81 3.08 -4.84
CA VAL A 63 -6.82 3.14 -3.75
C VAL A 63 -6.20 4.52 -3.74
N GLN A 64 -6.35 5.25 -2.63
CA GLN A 64 -5.75 6.58 -2.45
C GLN A 64 -4.68 6.49 -1.36
N THR A 65 -3.56 7.19 -1.56
CA THR A 65 -2.52 7.29 -0.53
C THR A 65 -3.02 7.97 0.74
N THR A 66 -2.41 7.65 1.88
CA THR A 66 -2.80 8.21 3.18
C THR A 66 -2.79 9.76 3.19
N PRO A 67 -3.81 10.41 3.80
CA PRO A 67 -5.11 9.84 4.16
C PRO A 67 -5.92 9.56 2.90
N GLY A 68 -6.56 8.39 2.84
CA GLY A 68 -7.10 7.86 1.58
C GLY A 68 -8.09 6.71 1.77
N SER A 69 -8.21 5.91 0.73
CA SER A 69 -9.07 4.73 0.64
C SER A 69 -8.22 3.48 0.48
N TYR A 70 -8.80 2.35 0.84
CA TYR A 70 -8.25 1.02 0.61
C TYR A 70 -9.34 0.15 -0.03
N VAL A 71 -8.93 -1.02 -0.53
CA VAL A 71 -9.82 -2.01 -1.12
C VAL A 71 -9.78 -3.28 -0.29
N ASN A 72 -10.94 -3.90 -0.06
CA ASN A 72 -11.02 -5.25 0.48
C ASN A 72 -11.10 -6.24 -0.68
N LEU A 73 -10.18 -7.21 -0.69
CA LEU A 73 -10.10 -8.26 -1.68
C LEU A 73 -10.44 -9.60 -1.04
N GLU A 74 -11.31 -10.34 -1.72
CA GLU A 74 -11.57 -11.75 -1.46
C GLU A 74 -11.12 -12.54 -2.69
N ILE A 75 -10.40 -13.65 -2.49
CA ILE A 75 -9.91 -14.50 -3.58
C ILE A 75 -10.86 -15.69 -3.72
N PRO A 76 -11.77 -15.69 -4.71
CA PRO A 76 -12.75 -16.76 -4.87
C PRO A 76 -12.09 -18.08 -5.26
N GLY A 77 -12.66 -19.20 -4.79
CA GLY A 77 -12.24 -20.55 -5.16
C GLY A 77 -10.90 -21.01 -4.57
N LEU A 78 -10.17 -20.16 -3.85
CA LEU A 78 -8.89 -20.53 -3.25
C LEU A 78 -9.05 -21.52 -2.09
N SER A 79 -10.10 -21.36 -1.28
CA SER A 79 -10.42 -22.27 -0.16
C SER A 79 -10.81 -23.69 -0.61
N THR A 80 -11.32 -23.83 -1.84
CA THR A 80 -11.76 -25.11 -2.42
C THR A 80 -10.74 -25.68 -3.41
N LEU A 81 -9.61 -25.01 -3.61
CA LEU A 81 -8.55 -25.48 -4.48
C LEU A 81 -7.91 -26.73 -3.86
N SER A 82 -7.90 -27.84 -4.62
CA SER A 82 -7.35 -29.11 -4.15
C SER A 82 -5.85 -28.99 -3.81
N ASN A 83 -5.36 -29.89 -2.96
CA ASN A 83 -3.94 -29.98 -2.60
C ASN A 83 -3.03 -30.10 -3.84
N ARG A 84 -2.08 -29.16 -3.96
CA ARG A 84 -1.20 -28.96 -5.12
C ARG A 84 0.13 -28.34 -4.69
N VAL A 85 1.18 -28.55 -5.49
CA VAL A 85 2.47 -27.86 -5.31
C VAL A 85 2.40 -26.54 -6.05
N ILE A 86 2.54 -25.43 -5.32
CA ILE A 86 2.52 -24.07 -5.88
C ILE A 86 3.95 -23.66 -6.20
N HIS A 87 4.22 -23.43 -7.49
CA HIS A 87 5.52 -22.93 -7.95
C HIS A 87 5.57 -21.41 -7.91
N ARG A 88 4.44 -20.77 -8.20
CA ARG A 88 4.30 -19.32 -8.21
C ARG A 88 2.83 -18.94 -8.06
N ALA A 89 2.55 -17.97 -7.20
CA ALA A 89 1.26 -17.29 -7.14
C ALA A 89 1.48 -15.78 -7.13
N GLU A 90 0.88 -15.08 -8.08
CA GLU A 90 1.03 -13.63 -8.24
C GLU A 90 -0.31 -12.93 -8.26
N LEU A 91 -0.52 -11.99 -7.35
CA LEU A 91 -1.62 -11.04 -7.46
C LEU A 91 -1.17 -9.89 -8.37
N ILE A 92 -1.87 -9.71 -9.48
CA ILE A 92 -1.60 -8.68 -10.47
C ILE A 92 -2.69 -7.63 -10.38
N VAL A 93 -2.28 -6.39 -10.13
CA VAL A 93 -3.13 -5.21 -10.00
C VAL A 93 -2.68 -4.20 -11.05
N GLU A 94 -3.60 -3.72 -11.87
CA GLU A 94 -3.29 -2.81 -12.97
C GLU A 94 -4.20 -1.58 -12.96
N GLN A 95 -3.59 -0.42 -13.19
CA GLN A 95 -4.28 0.83 -13.33
C GLN A 95 -5.21 0.82 -14.56
N VAL A 96 -6.44 1.29 -14.37
CA VAL A 96 -7.34 1.68 -15.47
C VAL A 96 -6.73 2.90 -16.16
N TYR A 97 -6.50 2.80 -17.46
CA TYR A 97 -6.07 3.94 -18.25
C TYR A 97 -7.20 4.97 -18.32
N ASP A 98 -6.90 6.20 -17.92
CA ASP A 98 -7.80 7.34 -18.08
C ASP A 98 -6.96 8.56 -18.52
N PRO A 99 -7.14 9.06 -19.76
CA PRO A 99 -6.33 10.16 -20.28
C PRO A 99 -6.46 11.44 -19.45
N LEU A 100 -7.59 11.66 -18.77
CA LEU A 100 -7.83 12.83 -17.94
C LEU A 100 -7.06 12.77 -16.60
N VAL A 101 -6.74 11.56 -16.14
CA VAL A 101 -6.14 11.30 -14.81
C VAL A 101 -4.65 10.95 -14.91
N THR A 102 -4.11 10.72 -16.11
CA THR A 102 -2.66 10.47 -16.34
C THR A 102 -1.73 11.55 -15.75
N LYS A 103 -2.24 12.76 -15.50
CA LYS A 103 -1.50 13.86 -14.84
C LYS A 103 -1.24 13.62 -13.35
N PHE A 104 -2.02 12.77 -12.70
CA PHE A 104 -1.84 12.43 -11.30
C PHE A 104 -0.92 11.23 -11.15
N ARG A 105 -0.02 11.32 -10.15
CA ARG A 105 0.87 10.22 -9.83
C ARG A 105 0.07 9.08 -9.20
N THR A 106 0.33 7.88 -9.69
CA THR A 106 -0.09 6.69 -8.98
C THR A 106 0.82 6.46 -7.77
N PRO A 107 0.35 5.75 -6.73
CA PRO A 107 1.19 5.36 -5.59
C PRO A 107 2.48 4.69 -6.08
N LYS A 108 3.60 4.96 -5.40
CA LYS A 108 4.87 4.27 -5.70
C LYS A 108 4.79 2.81 -5.32
N GLN A 109 4.06 2.52 -4.25
CA GLN A 109 3.94 1.17 -3.73
C GLN A 109 2.55 0.93 -3.13
N LEU A 110 1.99 -0.24 -3.44
CA LEU A 110 0.80 -0.76 -2.80
C LEU A 110 1.21 -1.84 -1.78
N LEU A 111 0.36 -2.06 -0.79
CA LEU A 111 0.57 -3.03 0.29
C LEU A 111 -0.62 -3.99 0.37
N LEU A 112 -0.33 -5.27 0.62
CA LEU A 112 -1.34 -6.27 0.97
C LEU A 112 -1.22 -6.62 2.44
N GLU A 113 -2.34 -6.52 3.15
CA GLU A 113 -2.42 -6.77 4.58
C GLU A 113 -3.60 -7.68 4.92
N THR A 114 -3.50 -8.41 6.02
CA THR A 114 -4.61 -9.22 6.56
C THR A 114 -4.76 -8.96 8.05
N PRO A 115 -5.96 -9.16 8.63
CA PRO A 115 -6.11 -9.13 10.08
C PRO A 115 -5.26 -10.23 10.73
N LEU A 116 -4.51 -9.86 11.76
CA LEU A 116 -3.72 -10.79 12.56
C LEU A 116 -4.68 -11.76 13.27
N PRO A 117 -4.45 -13.09 13.23
CA PRO A 117 -5.38 -14.05 13.85
C PRO A 117 -5.61 -13.82 15.35
N SER A 118 -4.59 -13.35 16.07
CA SER A 118 -4.65 -13.08 17.51
C SER A 118 -5.26 -11.71 17.85
N ASP A 119 -5.40 -10.82 16.86
CA ASP A 119 -5.98 -9.48 17.03
C ASP A 119 -6.52 -8.99 15.69
N THR A 120 -7.83 -9.14 15.49
CA THR A 120 -8.49 -8.82 14.22
C THR A 120 -8.58 -7.31 13.93
N ASN A 121 -8.31 -6.46 14.92
CA ASN A 121 -8.23 -5.00 14.72
C ASN A 121 -6.86 -4.58 14.17
N ARG A 122 -5.87 -5.47 14.25
CA ARG A 122 -4.52 -5.22 13.77
C ARG A 122 -4.30 -5.85 12.41
N TYR A 123 -4.00 -5.00 11.43
CA TYR A 123 -3.62 -5.43 10.09
C TYR A 123 -2.10 -5.57 10.01
N VAL A 124 -1.66 -6.69 9.47
CA VAL A 124 -0.25 -7.03 9.27
C VAL A 124 -0.03 -7.42 7.81
N ALA A 125 1.21 -7.38 7.32
CA ALA A 125 1.48 -7.88 5.97
C ALA A 125 0.98 -9.32 5.79
N ILE A 126 0.63 -9.66 4.55
CA ILE A 126 0.26 -11.02 4.17
C ILE A 126 1.25 -12.02 4.80
N PRO A 127 0.75 -13.02 5.53
CA PRO A 127 1.61 -13.97 6.21
C PRO A 127 2.32 -14.88 5.22
N CYS A 128 3.38 -15.54 5.66
CA CYS A 128 4.19 -16.50 4.90
C CYS A 128 5.08 -15.90 3.80
N ASP A 129 4.65 -14.87 3.08
CA ASP A 129 5.42 -14.26 2.00
C ASP A 129 6.17 -12.99 2.40
N PHE A 130 5.68 -12.25 3.41
CA PHE A 130 6.41 -11.09 3.93
C PHE A 130 7.54 -11.52 4.89
N SER A 131 8.69 -10.88 4.77
CA SER A 131 9.79 -10.99 5.72
C SER A 131 10.40 -9.61 6.00
N SER A 132 11.02 -9.42 7.17
CA SER A 132 11.68 -8.15 7.50
C SER A 132 12.84 -7.80 6.55
N ASN A 133 13.39 -8.77 5.81
CA ASN A 133 14.41 -8.50 4.79
C ASN A 133 13.85 -7.67 3.62
N GLU A 134 12.55 -7.72 3.35
CA GLU A 134 11.89 -6.89 2.32
C GLU A 134 12.09 -5.39 2.57
N LEU A 135 12.24 -4.98 3.85
CA LEU A 135 12.46 -3.59 4.25
C LEU A 135 13.82 -3.07 3.80
N THR A 136 14.78 -3.96 3.57
CA THR A 136 16.13 -3.63 3.08
C THR A 136 16.26 -3.82 1.57
N SER A 137 15.53 -4.80 1.01
CA SER A 137 15.58 -5.11 -0.43
C SER A 137 14.61 -4.26 -1.26
N GLY A 138 13.85 -3.36 -0.64
CA GLY A 138 12.84 -2.54 -1.31
C GLY A 138 11.70 -3.39 -1.87
N PHE A 139 11.29 -4.43 -1.14
CA PHE A 139 10.20 -5.34 -1.51
C PHE A 139 10.43 -6.09 -2.82
N SER A 140 11.68 -6.45 -3.10
CA SER A 140 12.06 -7.13 -4.34
C SER A 140 11.38 -8.50 -4.54
N TYR A 141 11.04 -9.21 -3.45
CA TYR A 141 10.36 -10.51 -3.51
C TYR A 141 8.85 -10.36 -3.29
N PHE A 142 8.42 -9.67 -2.24
CA PHE A 142 7.01 -9.50 -1.90
C PHE A 142 6.27 -8.67 -2.95
N GLY A 143 6.96 -7.66 -3.51
CA GLY A 143 6.45 -6.83 -4.60
C GLY A 143 5.58 -5.66 -4.12
N GLY A 144 4.57 -5.35 -4.92
CA GLY A 144 3.71 -4.17 -4.71
C GLY A 144 4.33 -2.84 -5.15
N VAL A 145 5.54 -2.85 -5.72
CA VAL A 145 6.18 -1.65 -6.29
C VAL A 145 5.63 -1.39 -7.70
N SER A 146 5.30 -0.12 -7.98
CA SER A 146 4.78 0.32 -9.28
C SER A 146 5.78 0.07 -10.40
N LYS A 147 5.34 -0.61 -11.46
CA LYS A 147 6.08 -0.75 -12.72
C LYS A 147 5.21 -0.26 -13.87
N LYS A 148 5.81 0.50 -14.79
CA LYS A 148 5.11 0.94 -16.00
C LYS A 148 5.06 -0.20 -17.02
N VAL A 149 3.87 -0.46 -17.55
CA VAL A 149 3.61 -1.50 -18.55
C VAL A 149 2.71 -0.94 -19.64
N THR A 150 2.81 -1.50 -20.85
CA THR A 150 1.87 -1.20 -21.93
C THR A 150 0.64 -2.09 -21.79
N SER A 151 -0.55 -1.49 -21.70
CA SER A 151 -1.84 -2.16 -21.69
C SER A 151 -2.80 -1.45 -22.65
N GLY A 152 -3.36 -2.19 -23.61
CA GLY A 152 -4.23 -1.60 -24.64
C GLY A 152 -3.58 -0.44 -25.42
N GLY A 153 -2.25 -0.49 -25.62
CA GLY A 153 -1.48 0.57 -26.29
C GLY A 153 -1.08 1.76 -25.40
N ASN A 154 -1.53 1.81 -24.14
CA ASN A 154 -1.25 2.91 -23.22
C ASN A 154 -0.30 2.49 -22.10
N GLN A 155 0.50 3.44 -21.60
CA GLN A 155 1.37 3.25 -20.44
C GLN A 155 0.54 3.34 -19.15
N VAL A 156 0.46 2.24 -18.40
CA VAL A 156 -0.26 2.14 -17.13
C VAL A 156 0.65 1.63 -16.01
N SER A 157 0.26 1.87 -14.77
CA SER A 157 0.98 1.38 -13.59
C SER A 157 0.47 -0.01 -13.20
N ARG A 158 1.38 -0.98 -13.07
CA ARG A 158 1.11 -2.34 -12.63
C ARG A 158 1.86 -2.63 -11.33
N TYR A 159 1.17 -3.29 -10.41
CA TYR A 159 1.70 -3.79 -9.15
C TYR A 159 1.54 -5.30 -9.15
N THR A 160 2.61 -6.02 -8.84
CA THR A 160 2.60 -7.47 -8.75
C THR A 160 3.09 -7.88 -7.38
N PHE A 161 2.35 -8.75 -6.72
CA PHE A 161 2.67 -9.27 -5.40
C PHE A 161 2.93 -10.76 -5.47
N ASN A 162 3.94 -11.23 -4.75
CA ASN A 162 4.16 -12.66 -4.57
C ASN A 162 3.33 -13.17 -3.38
N LEU A 163 2.49 -14.17 -3.65
CA LEU A 163 1.62 -14.83 -2.67
C LEU A 163 1.86 -16.35 -2.66
N SER A 164 3.01 -16.81 -3.14
CA SER A 164 3.26 -18.23 -3.36
C SER A 164 3.18 -19.02 -2.07
N ARG A 165 3.80 -18.54 -0.98
CA ARG A 165 3.79 -19.24 0.31
C ARG A 165 2.44 -19.15 1.02
N TYR A 166 1.76 -18.01 0.89
CA TYR A 166 0.40 -17.81 1.38
C TYR A 166 -0.57 -18.80 0.73
N VAL A 167 -0.57 -18.87 -0.61
CA VAL A 167 -1.41 -19.79 -1.38
C VAL A 167 -1.03 -21.25 -1.09
N GLN A 168 0.27 -21.58 -1.01
CA GLN A 168 0.75 -22.90 -0.61
C GLN A 168 0.21 -23.32 0.76
N GLY A 169 0.25 -22.41 1.74
CA GLY A 169 -0.25 -22.65 3.09
C GLY A 169 -1.76 -22.94 3.11
N ILE A 170 -2.55 -22.23 2.31
CA ILE A 170 -4.00 -22.49 2.18
C ILE A 170 -4.25 -23.89 1.60
N VAL A 171 -3.66 -24.19 0.43
CA VAL A 171 -4.00 -25.43 -0.29
C VAL A 171 -3.43 -26.70 0.32
N THR A 172 -2.37 -26.60 1.13
CA THR A 172 -1.69 -27.79 1.71
C THR A 172 -1.78 -27.91 3.21
N LYS A 173 -1.85 -26.78 3.95
CA LYS A 173 -1.91 -26.77 5.41
C LYS A 173 -3.28 -26.36 5.95
N GLY A 174 -4.24 -26.09 5.08
CA GLY A 174 -5.60 -25.69 5.47
C GLY A 174 -5.65 -24.31 6.13
N TYR A 175 -4.68 -23.43 5.86
CA TYR A 175 -4.76 -22.05 6.36
C TYR A 175 -5.99 -21.34 5.78
N SER A 176 -6.56 -20.44 6.57
CA SER A 176 -7.74 -19.68 6.14
C SER A 176 -7.41 -18.75 4.97
N ASN A 177 -8.23 -18.78 3.92
CA ASN A 177 -8.27 -17.73 2.92
C ASN A 177 -8.92 -16.48 3.54
N ARG A 178 -8.09 -15.51 3.95
CA ARG A 178 -8.52 -14.31 4.66
C ARG A 178 -8.85 -13.18 3.68
N ASN A 179 -9.69 -12.26 4.12
CA ASN A 179 -9.88 -10.98 3.45
C ASN A 179 -8.56 -10.20 3.46
N ILE A 180 -8.19 -9.66 2.30
CA ILE A 180 -6.94 -8.95 2.08
C ILE A 180 -7.25 -7.47 1.89
N ARG A 181 -6.60 -6.60 2.66
CA ARG A 181 -6.63 -5.16 2.45
C ARG A 181 -5.53 -4.76 1.47
N LEU A 182 -5.93 -4.18 0.33
CA LEU A 182 -5.04 -3.52 -0.61
C LEU A 182 -5.04 -2.01 -0.32
N SER A 183 -3.89 -1.48 0.10
CA SER A 183 -3.74 -0.09 0.55
C SER A 183 -2.51 0.59 -0.06
N ALA A 184 -2.42 1.92 0.08
CA ALA A 184 -1.26 2.72 -0.31
C ALA A 184 -0.79 3.59 0.87
N PRO A 185 -0.24 3.02 1.95
CA PRO A 185 0.02 3.77 3.16
C PRO A 185 1.18 4.75 2.99
N TYR A 186 1.22 5.81 3.80
CA TYR A 186 2.38 6.70 3.90
C TYR A 186 3.59 5.93 4.46
N TYR A 187 3.38 5.21 5.56
CA TYR A 187 4.34 4.31 6.17
C TYR A 187 3.75 2.91 6.33
N PHE A 188 4.56 1.89 6.05
CA PHE A 188 4.31 0.57 6.58
C PHE A 188 5.07 0.42 7.89
N ARG A 189 4.33 0.23 8.97
CA ARG A 189 4.89 0.19 10.31
C ARG A 189 4.28 -0.94 11.10
N ASN A 190 5.11 -1.53 11.94
CA ASN A 190 4.70 -2.54 12.89
C ASN A 190 5.23 -2.13 14.26
N GLU A 191 4.33 -1.97 15.24
CA GLU A 191 4.67 -1.40 16.55
C GLU A 191 5.05 -2.46 17.59
N SER A 192 4.75 -3.73 17.35
CA SER A 192 5.03 -4.81 18.28
C SER A 192 5.40 -6.10 17.57
N ILE A 193 6.17 -6.94 18.24
CA ILE A 193 6.56 -8.25 17.70
C ILE A 193 5.31 -9.14 17.58
N TYR A 194 5.20 -9.89 16.49
CA TYR A 194 4.19 -10.93 16.33
C TYR A 194 4.76 -12.14 15.59
N VAL A 195 4.09 -13.29 15.71
CA VAL A 195 4.38 -14.48 14.92
C VAL A 195 3.26 -14.66 13.91
N ASP A 196 3.60 -14.76 12.63
CA ASP A 196 2.61 -14.99 11.59
C ASP A 196 2.08 -16.44 11.60
N PRO A 197 0.95 -16.75 10.94
CA PRO A 197 0.44 -18.12 10.76
C PRO A 197 1.44 -19.16 10.23
N CYS A 198 2.53 -18.73 9.58
CA CYS A 198 3.59 -19.59 9.06
C CYS A 198 4.73 -19.81 10.06
N GLY A 199 4.66 -19.22 11.26
CA GLY A 199 5.68 -19.33 12.31
C GLY A 199 6.81 -18.30 12.18
N ASN A 200 6.71 -17.33 11.27
CA ASN A 200 7.72 -16.29 11.11
C ASN A 200 7.56 -15.22 12.18
N SER A 201 8.63 -14.94 12.93
CA SER A 201 8.66 -13.81 13.87
C SER A 201 8.93 -12.50 13.10
N ILE A 202 8.00 -11.55 13.22
CA ILE A 202 8.08 -10.24 12.59
C ILE A 202 8.33 -9.19 13.67
N GLY A 203 9.47 -8.51 13.56
CA GLY A 203 9.91 -7.48 14.49
C GLY A 203 9.21 -6.14 14.31
N VAL A 204 9.52 -5.19 15.22
CA VAL A 204 9.11 -3.78 15.09
C VAL A 204 9.83 -3.14 13.92
N PHE A 205 9.12 -2.36 13.11
CA PHE A 205 9.74 -1.62 12.02
C PHE A 205 8.92 -0.40 11.60
N PHE A 206 9.56 0.46 10.83
CA PHE A 206 8.98 1.64 10.22
C PHE A 206 9.60 1.85 8.84
N TYR A 207 8.79 1.82 7.79
CA TYR A 207 9.25 1.90 6.40
C TYR A 207 8.43 2.90 5.58
N PRO A 208 9.05 3.92 4.96
CA PRO A 208 8.37 4.87 4.08
C PRO A 208 7.96 4.19 2.76
N MET A 209 6.67 4.20 2.43
CA MET A 209 6.18 3.58 1.19
C MET A 209 5.79 4.60 0.12
N ASN A 210 4.94 5.56 0.49
CA ASN A 210 4.41 6.56 -0.43
C ASN A 210 4.64 7.97 0.12
N VAL A 211 4.33 8.99 -0.66
CA VAL A 211 4.29 10.37 -0.18
C VAL A 211 2.88 10.68 0.33
N LEU A 212 2.78 11.45 1.41
CA LEU A 212 1.49 11.84 2.01
C LEU A 212 0.65 12.61 0.97
N GLY A 213 -0.59 12.16 0.73
CA GLY A 213 -1.48 12.78 -0.26
C GLY A 213 -1.10 12.56 -1.72
N ASP A 214 -0.13 11.70 -2.02
CA ASP A 214 0.35 11.42 -3.39
C ASP A 214 -0.68 10.61 -4.19
N GLY A 215 -1.61 11.32 -4.82
CA GLY A 215 -2.56 10.79 -5.79
C GLY A 215 -3.33 9.53 -5.33
N GLY A 216 -3.51 8.62 -6.27
CA GLY A 216 -4.27 7.38 -6.12
C GLY A 216 -4.27 6.58 -7.43
N VAL A 217 -4.87 5.40 -7.39
CA VAL A 217 -4.99 4.53 -8.56
C VAL A 217 -6.42 3.98 -8.66
N LYS A 218 -6.98 4.07 -9.87
CA LYS A 218 -8.24 3.45 -10.28
C LYS A 218 -7.93 2.07 -10.85
N LEU A 219 -8.67 1.05 -10.43
CA LEU A 219 -8.46 -0.36 -10.77
C LEU A 219 -9.77 -1.00 -11.24
N GLU A 220 -9.67 -2.03 -12.09
CA GLU A 220 -10.80 -2.89 -12.44
C GLU A 220 -11.02 -3.95 -11.35
N GLY A 221 -12.24 -4.04 -10.83
CA GLY A 221 -12.67 -5.01 -9.82
C GLY A 221 -13.20 -6.31 -10.41
N SER A 222 -14.42 -6.71 -10.03
CA SER A 222 -15.01 -8.02 -10.37
C SER A 222 -15.53 -8.15 -11.81
N THR A 223 -15.36 -7.12 -12.66
CA THR A 223 -15.75 -7.18 -14.07
C THR A 223 -14.96 -8.24 -14.84
N HIS A 224 -15.55 -8.84 -15.86
CA HIS A 224 -14.86 -9.74 -16.80
C HIS A 224 -13.95 -8.98 -17.77
N SER A 225 -13.14 -8.05 -17.26
CA SER A 225 -12.09 -7.33 -18.00
C SER A 225 -10.78 -8.13 -17.98
N PRO A 226 -9.95 -8.07 -19.04
CA PRO A 226 -8.59 -8.61 -19.00
C PRO A 226 -7.69 -7.88 -17.98
N ASN A 227 -8.04 -6.64 -17.62
CA ASN A 227 -7.26 -5.80 -16.72
C ASN A 227 -7.74 -5.87 -15.26
N ARG A 228 -8.73 -6.72 -14.97
CA ARG A 228 -9.18 -6.98 -13.59
C ARG A 228 -8.04 -7.44 -12.70
N ILE A 229 -8.17 -7.12 -11.41
CA ILE A 229 -7.32 -7.72 -10.38
C ILE A 229 -7.44 -9.24 -10.48
N ARG A 230 -6.31 -9.93 -10.54
CA ARG A 230 -6.28 -11.38 -10.73
C ARG A 230 -5.15 -12.04 -9.98
N LEU A 231 -5.44 -13.22 -9.44
CA LEU A 231 -4.44 -14.14 -8.92
C LEU A 231 -4.04 -15.12 -10.04
N HIS A 232 -2.78 -15.10 -10.44
CA HIS A 232 -2.21 -16.05 -11.39
C HIS A 232 -1.41 -17.11 -10.62
N ILE A 233 -1.81 -18.38 -10.72
CA ILE A 233 -1.18 -19.50 -10.00
C ILE A 233 -0.58 -20.50 -11.00
N VAL A 234 0.71 -20.79 -10.86
CA VAL A 234 1.43 -21.86 -11.54
C VAL A 234 1.66 -22.98 -10.53
N TYR A 235 1.19 -24.19 -10.84
CA TYR A 235 1.19 -25.32 -9.91
C TYR A 235 1.35 -26.67 -10.61
N SER A 236 1.68 -27.69 -9.83
CA SER A 236 1.60 -29.10 -10.21
C SER A 236 0.53 -29.82 -9.39
N LYS A 237 -0.22 -30.71 -10.04
CA LYS A 237 -1.17 -31.59 -9.35
C LYS A 237 -0.41 -32.69 -8.62
N LEU A 238 -0.84 -32.96 -7.39
CA LEU A 238 -0.44 -34.17 -6.68
C LEU A 238 -1.33 -35.32 -7.19
N LYS A 239 -0.73 -36.49 -7.44
CA LYS A 239 -1.46 -37.71 -7.78
C LYS A 239 -2.02 -38.36 -6.54
#